data_AF-A0A496PNG4-F1
#
_entry.id   AF-A0A496PNG4-F1
#
_cell.length_a   1.000
_cell.length_b   1.000
_cell.length_c   1.000
_cell.angle_alpha   90.00
_cell.angle_beta   90.00
_cell.angle_gamma   90.00
#
_symmetry.space_group_name_H-M   'P 1'
#
loop_
_entity.id
_entity.type
_entity.pdbx_description
1 polymer ?
#
loop_
_entity_poly.entity_id
_entity_poly.type
_entity_poly.pdbx_seq_one_letter_code
_entity_poly.pdbx_strand_id
1 'polypeptide(L)'
;MTELNSTTTVNEEIFSCLDLENPKSFFLFAGAGSGKTRSLVDVLKRFQKENVHRLRLSGQKVAIITYTNAACDEIKRRLDFDPTFVVSTIHSFSWELIRPYHSDIKEWLRVHLTSEISDLKEKQQKGRAGTKATLDREKKIDSKKKRRDYLNNIKAFTYSPNGDNTSRDSLNHAEVIHIAAEFLDKPLMQKILIRKYPILLIDESQDTQRDLIEAFF
;
A
#
# COMPACT_ATOMS: atom_id res chain seq x y z
N MET A 1 6.97 40.66 20.38
CA MET A 1 6.10 39.55 20.85
C MET A 1 4.93 39.54 19.89
N THR A 2 4.97 38.65 18.90
CA THR A 2 3.94 38.54 17.86
C THR A 2 3.60 37.07 17.79
N GLU A 3 2.46 36.70 18.36
CA GLU A 3 1.92 35.35 18.25
C GLU A 3 1.54 35.10 16.79
N LEU A 4 2.35 34.29 16.11
CA LEU A 4 1.99 33.73 14.82
C LEU A 4 0.93 32.65 15.03
N ASN A 5 -0.26 32.86 14.49
CA ASN A 5 -1.31 31.86 14.38
C ASN A 5 -0.75 30.59 13.71
N SER A 6 -0.56 29.53 14.50
CA SER A 6 0.22 28.35 14.15
C SER A 6 -0.36 27.48 13.02
N THR A 7 -1.63 27.63 12.67
CA THR A 7 -2.29 26.78 11.66
C THR A 7 -2.15 27.31 10.22
N THR A 8 -2.19 28.63 10.02
CA THR A 8 -2.13 29.23 8.68
C THR A 8 -0.75 29.03 8.04
N THR A 9 0.32 29.20 8.82
CA THR A 9 1.69 28.99 8.35
C THR A 9 1.94 27.53 7.94
N VAL A 10 1.43 26.57 8.72
CA VAL A 10 1.55 25.14 8.41
C VAL A 10 0.81 24.78 7.13
N ASN A 11 -0.39 25.33 6.92
CA ASN A 11 -1.15 25.07 5.69
C ASN A 11 -0.41 25.58 4.44
N GLU A 12 0.21 26.76 4.51
CA GLU A 12 1.02 27.28 3.40
C GLU A 12 2.28 26.43 3.14
N GLU A 13 2.95 25.96 4.20
CA GLU A 13 4.09 25.06 4.07
C GLU A 13 3.70 23.75 3.38
N ILE A 14 2.64 23.07 3.86
CA ILE A 14 2.13 21.84 3.22
C ILE A 14 1.74 22.14 1.77
N PHE A 15 1.02 23.24 1.51
CA PHE A 15 0.61 23.60 0.17
C PHE A 15 1.81 23.77 -0.78
N SER A 16 2.88 24.41 -0.31
CA SER A 16 4.12 24.60 -1.10
C SER A 16 4.81 23.27 -1.44
N CYS A 17 4.65 22.24 -0.61
CA CYS A 17 5.17 20.90 -0.88
C CYS A 17 4.41 20.17 -1.99
N LEU A 18 3.16 20.57 -2.26
CA LEU A 18 2.30 19.94 -3.28
C LEU A 18 2.49 20.53 -4.69
N ASP A 19 3.50 21.36 -4.92
CA ASP A 19 3.81 21.90 -6.24
C ASP A 19 4.08 20.78 -7.26
N LEU A 20 3.28 20.72 -8.32
CA LEU A 20 3.38 19.68 -9.36
C LEU A 20 4.57 19.86 -10.31
N GLU A 21 5.26 20.99 -10.28
CA GLU A 21 6.54 21.19 -10.99
C GLU A 21 7.75 20.84 -10.11
N ASN A 22 7.62 21.04 -8.81
CA ASN A 22 8.71 20.80 -7.85
C ASN A 22 8.18 20.26 -6.51
N PRO A 23 7.66 19.01 -6.50
CA PRO A 23 7.05 18.44 -5.30
C PRO A 23 8.12 18.18 -4.25
N LYS A 24 7.76 18.36 -2.97
CA LYS A 24 8.68 18.15 -1.84
C LYS A 24 8.08 17.18 -0.84
N SER A 25 8.86 16.19 -0.44
CA SER A 25 8.49 15.31 0.66
C SER A 25 8.48 16.06 1.99
N PHE A 26 7.53 15.76 2.86
CA PHE A 26 7.43 16.32 4.19
C PHE A 26 6.92 15.29 5.20
N PHE A 27 7.21 15.50 6.48
CA PHE A 27 6.64 14.75 7.60
C PHE A 27 5.87 15.71 8.51
N LEU A 28 4.62 15.36 8.83
CA LEU A 28 3.77 16.17 9.69
C LEU A 28 3.70 15.59 11.11
N PHE A 29 4.56 16.09 12.00
CA PHE A 29 4.50 15.79 13.43
C PHE A 29 3.42 16.64 14.09
N ALA A 30 2.46 16.00 14.74
CA ALA A 30 1.47 16.70 15.54
C ALA A 30 0.80 15.76 16.56
N GLY A 31 0.37 16.32 17.70
CA GLY A 31 -0.26 15.55 18.78
C GLY A 31 -1.68 15.11 18.44
N ALA A 32 -2.25 14.25 19.28
CA ALA A 32 -3.66 13.88 19.18
C ALA A 32 -4.56 15.15 19.25
N GLY A 33 -5.61 15.20 18.44
CA GLY A 33 -6.56 16.32 18.43
C GLY A 33 -6.06 17.64 17.84
N SER A 34 -4.82 17.69 17.34
CA SER A 34 -4.19 18.89 16.74
C SER A 34 -4.83 19.38 15.44
N GLY A 35 -5.74 18.60 14.84
CA GLY A 35 -6.41 18.97 13.60
C GLY A 35 -5.65 18.63 12.32
N LYS A 36 -4.65 17.74 12.34
CA LYS A 36 -3.87 17.35 11.14
C LYS A 36 -4.73 17.03 9.92
N THR A 37 -5.72 16.15 10.09
CA THR A 37 -6.61 15.72 9.02
C THR A 37 -7.43 16.89 8.48
N ARG A 38 -7.79 17.87 9.33
CA ARG A 38 -8.49 19.10 8.89
C ARG A 38 -7.56 19.96 8.05
N SER A 39 -6.35 20.27 8.55
CA SER A 39 -5.34 21.03 7.80
C SER A 39 -5.03 20.38 6.45
N LEU A 40 -4.82 19.05 6.42
CA LEU A 40 -4.54 18.31 5.19
C LEU A 40 -5.69 18.42 4.18
N VAL A 41 -6.94 18.24 4.63
CA VAL A 41 -8.12 18.38 3.78
C VAL A 41 -8.25 19.80 3.23
N ASP A 42 -8.06 20.82 4.07
CA ASP A 42 -8.19 22.23 3.66
C ASP A 42 -7.15 22.57 2.57
N VAL A 43 -5.90 22.11 2.76
CA VAL A 43 -4.82 22.25 1.78
C VAL A 43 -5.13 21.50 0.48
N LEU A 44 -5.63 20.26 0.56
CA LEU A 44 -5.99 19.47 -0.62
C LEU A 44 -7.15 20.09 -1.41
N LYS A 45 -8.14 20.68 -0.72
CA LYS A 45 -9.24 21.41 -1.38
C LYS A 45 -8.74 22.62 -2.14
N ARG A 46 -7.79 23.37 -1.58
CA ARG A 46 -7.13 24.47 -2.29
C ARG A 46 -6.34 23.93 -3.49
N PHE A 47 -5.52 22.90 -3.28
CA PHE A 47 -4.68 22.30 -4.33
C PHE A 47 -5.51 21.81 -5.51
N GLN A 48 -6.65 21.16 -5.23
CA GLN A 48 -7.58 20.69 -6.26
C GLN A 48 -8.10 21.85 -7.11
N LYS A 49 -8.52 22.97 -6.50
CA LYS A 49 -9.05 24.12 -7.26
C LYS A 49 -8.03 24.66 -8.26
N GLU A 50 -6.75 24.66 -7.88
CA GLU A 50 -5.67 25.19 -8.69
C GLU A 50 -5.17 24.19 -9.76
N ASN A 51 -5.31 22.88 -9.53
CA ASN A 51 -4.64 21.85 -10.35
C ASN A 51 -5.56 20.84 -11.04
N VAL A 52 -6.87 20.82 -10.75
CA VAL A 52 -7.80 19.77 -11.23
C VAL A 52 -7.81 19.62 -12.75
N HIS A 53 -7.72 20.72 -13.50
CA HIS A 53 -7.71 20.68 -14.97
C HIS A 53 -6.46 19.96 -15.49
N ARG A 54 -5.27 20.30 -14.96
CA ARG A 54 -4.01 19.65 -15.30
C ARG A 54 -4.04 18.16 -14.97
N LEU A 55 -4.48 17.80 -13.76
CA LEU A 55 -4.54 16.41 -13.33
C LEU A 55 -5.45 15.58 -14.24
N ARG A 56 -6.63 16.12 -14.60
CA ARG A 56 -7.57 15.43 -15.51
C ARG A 56 -6.98 15.22 -16.91
N LEU A 57 -6.36 16.24 -17.49
CA LEU A 57 -5.74 16.13 -18.81
C LEU A 57 -4.61 15.09 -18.85
N SER A 58 -3.83 15.00 -17.77
CA SER A 58 -2.73 14.04 -17.64
C SER A 58 -3.15 12.65 -17.16
N GLY A 59 -4.45 12.43 -16.88
CA GLY A 59 -4.94 11.18 -16.28
C GLY A 59 -4.37 10.91 -14.88
N GLN A 60 -3.93 11.95 -14.18
CA GLN A 60 -3.29 11.90 -12.87
C GLN A 60 -4.30 12.05 -11.73
N LYS A 61 -3.94 11.50 -10.58
CA LYS A 61 -4.72 11.58 -9.34
C LYS A 61 -3.80 11.85 -8.14
N VAL A 62 -4.36 12.26 -7.03
CA VAL A 62 -3.65 12.33 -5.74
C VAL A 62 -4.01 11.08 -4.95
N ALA A 63 -3.02 10.33 -4.49
CA ALA A 63 -3.24 9.14 -3.66
C ALA A 63 -3.11 9.50 -2.18
N ILE A 64 -4.05 9.01 -1.36
CA ILE A 64 -4.07 9.18 0.09
C ILE A 64 -4.28 7.80 0.70
N ILE A 65 -3.27 7.33 1.42
CA ILE A 65 -3.27 6.04 2.08
C ILE A 65 -3.57 6.23 3.56
N THR A 66 -4.47 5.43 4.11
CA THR A 66 -4.75 5.39 5.56
C THR A 66 -4.73 3.96 6.09
N TYR A 67 -4.75 3.80 7.41
CA TYR A 67 -4.75 2.48 8.03
C TYR A 67 -6.13 1.79 8.04
N THR A 68 -7.23 2.54 8.18
CA THR A 68 -8.57 1.97 8.39
C THR A 68 -9.59 2.42 7.33
N ASN A 69 -10.61 1.59 7.09
CA ASN A 69 -11.73 1.94 6.22
C ASN A 69 -12.49 3.17 6.76
N ALA A 70 -12.66 3.28 8.08
CA ALA A 70 -13.32 4.43 8.69
C ALA A 70 -12.58 5.75 8.41
N ALA A 71 -11.24 5.76 8.51
CA ALA A 71 -10.42 6.92 8.15
C ALA A 71 -10.50 7.23 6.64
N CYS A 72 -10.52 6.20 5.79
CA CYS A 72 -10.75 6.39 4.35
C CYS A 72 -12.08 7.10 4.10
N ASP A 73 -13.16 6.64 4.70
CA ASP A 73 -14.50 7.17 4.45
C ASP A 73 -14.65 8.59 5.01
N GLU A 74 -14.05 8.88 6.16
CA GLU A 74 -14.02 10.24 6.72
C GLU A 74 -13.28 11.21 5.79
N ILE A 75 -12.10 10.86 5.27
CA ILE A 75 -11.36 11.71 4.34
C ILE A 75 -12.11 11.87 3.02
N LYS A 76 -12.66 10.79 2.46
CA LYS A 76 -13.49 10.86 1.23
C LYS A 76 -14.66 11.82 1.41
N ARG A 77 -15.38 11.72 2.53
CA ARG A 77 -16.51 12.59 2.85
C ARG A 77 -16.07 14.06 2.95
N ARG A 78 -14.95 14.32 3.62
CA ARG A 78 -14.38 15.66 3.76
C ARG A 78 -13.89 16.27 2.44
N LEU A 79 -13.45 15.44 1.50
CA LEU A 79 -13.07 15.82 0.14
C LEU A 79 -14.24 15.76 -0.85
N ASP A 80 -15.49 15.68 -0.35
CA ASP A 80 -16.71 15.68 -1.15
C ASP A 80 -16.74 14.56 -2.23
N PHE A 81 -16.08 13.43 -1.94
CA PHE A 81 -15.92 12.28 -2.84
C PHE A 81 -15.33 12.63 -4.22
N ASP A 82 -14.52 13.69 -4.30
CA ASP A 82 -13.94 14.14 -5.57
C ASP A 82 -13.04 13.06 -6.20
N PRO A 83 -13.26 12.68 -7.48
CA PRO A 83 -12.56 11.58 -8.14
C PRO A 83 -11.08 11.86 -8.45
N THR A 84 -10.61 13.09 -8.22
CA THR A 84 -9.20 13.51 -8.27
C THR A 84 -8.39 12.83 -7.16
N PHE A 85 -9.04 12.48 -6.05
CA PHE A 85 -8.41 11.82 -4.91
C PHE A 85 -8.72 10.32 -4.90
N VAL A 86 -7.67 9.50 -4.77
CA VAL A 86 -7.77 8.06 -4.50
C VAL A 86 -7.46 7.85 -3.02
N VAL A 87 -8.51 7.67 -2.23
CA VAL A 87 -8.39 7.43 -0.79
C VAL A 87 -8.65 5.96 -0.51
N SER A 88 -7.67 5.27 0.07
CA SER A 88 -7.74 3.83 0.27
C SER A 88 -6.86 3.34 1.41
N THR A 89 -7.17 2.16 1.94
CA THR A 89 -6.25 1.49 2.87
C THR A 89 -4.98 1.05 2.14
N ILE A 90 -3.88 0.85 2.88
CA ILE A 90 -2.61 0.38 2.32
C ILE A 90 -2.77 -0.89 1.49
N HIS A 91 -3.60 -1.83 1.95
CA HIS A 91 -3.90 -3.08 1.26
C HIS A 91 -4.64 -2.86 -0.06
N SER A 92 -5.66 -1.99 -0.04
CA SER A 92 -6.46 -1.70 -1.23
C SER A 92 -5.60 -0.98 -2.28
N PHE A 93 -4.77 -0.04 -1.85
CA PHE A 93 -3.81 0.65 -2.71
C PHE A 93 -2.81 -0.30 -3.34
N SER A 94 -2.18 -1.14 -2.51
CA SER A 94 -1.17 -2.12 -2.94
C SER A 94 -1.75 -3.10 -3.95
N TRP A 95 -2.95 -3.61 -3.70
CA TRP A 95 -3.63 -4.48 -4.64
C TRP A 95 -3.91 -3.79 -5.98
N GLU A 96 -4.49 -2.59 -5.97
CA GLU A 96 -4.75 -1.84 -7.20
C GLU A 96 -3.47 -1.51 -7.98
N LEU A 97 -2.34 -1.37 -7.28
CA LEU A 97 -1.03 -1.17 -7.90
C LEU A 97 -0.53 -2.44 -8.60
N ILE A 98 -0.63 -3.62 -7.95
CA ILE A 98 -0.04 -4.86 -8.48
C ILE A 98 -0.98 -5.72 -9.33
N ARG A 99 -2.30 -5.54 -9.18
CA ARG A 99 -3.36 -6.38 -9.78
C ARG A 99 -3.16 -6.66 -11.27
N PRO A 100 -2.75 -5.69 -12.13
CA PRO A 100 -2.59 -5.94 -13.55
C PRO A 100 -1.48 -6.97 -13.89
N TYR A 101 -0.51 -7.19 -13.00
CA TYR A 101 0.72 -7.93 -13.28
C TYR A 101 0.63 -9.39 -12.83
N HIS A 102 -0.41 -10.11 -13.27
CA HIS A 102 -0.65 -11.49 -12.85
C HIS A 102 0.51 -12.46 -13.15
N SER A 103 1.23 -12.25 -14.25
CA SER A 103 2.41 -13.07 -14.60
C SER A 103 3.55 -12.86 -13.60
N ASP A 104 3.86 -11.61 -13.25
CA ASP A 104 4.87 -11.29 -12.25
C ASP A 104 4.47 -11.79 -10.86
N ILE A 105 3.20 -11.65 -10.47
CA ILE A 105 2.67 -12.21 -9.21
C ILE A 105 2.88 -13.73 -9.16
N LYS A 106 2.61 -14.42 -10.27
CA LYS A 106 2.79 -15.87 -10.37
C LYS A 106 4.25 -16.27 -10.18
N GLU A 107 5.17 -15.54 -10.82
CA GLU A 107 6.61 -15.80 -10.69
C GLU A 107 7.09 -15.55 -9.26
N TRP A 108 6.67 -14.43 -8.67
CA TRP A 108 6.97 -14.10 -7.28
C TRP A 108 6.53 -15.22 -6.33
N LEU A 109 5.27 -15.68 -6.44
CA LEU A 109 4.75 -16.77 -5.62
C LEU A 109 5.53 -18.08 -5.84
N ARG A 110 5.96 -18.37 -7.06
CA ARG A 110 6.75 -19.57 -7.38
C ARG A 110 8.08 -19.55 -6.64
N VAL A 111 8.79 -18.44 -6.69
CA VAL A 111 10.07 -18.24 -5.98
C VAL A 111 9.85 -18.29 -4.47
N HIS A 112 8.91 -17.49 -3.97
CA HIS A 112 8.62 -17.39 -2.54
C HIS A 112 8.22 -18.73 -1.92
N LEU A 113 7.25 -19.44 -2.50
CA LEU A 113 6.81 -20.75 -2.00
C LEU A 113 7.95 -21.78 -2.07
N THR A 114 8.81 -21.73 -3.08
CA THR A 114 9.97 -22.63 -3.19
C THR A 114 10.96 -22.37 -2.04
N SER A 115 11.24 -21.11 -1.73
CA SER A 115 12.07 -20.72 -0.59
C SER A 115 11.47 -21.19 0.74
N GLU A 116 10.20 -20.86 1.01
CA GLU A 116 9.56 -21.26 2.27
C GLU A 116 9.48 -22.79 2.45
N ILE A 117 9.26 -23.54 1.37
CA ILE A 117 9.29 -25.01 1.40
C ILE A 117 10.70 -25.50 1.76
N SER A 118 11.75 -24.87 1.22
CA SER A 118 13.14 -25.21 1.54
C SER A 118 13.44 -24.99 3.03
N ASP A 119 13.09 -23.82 3.55
CA ASP A 119 13.31 -23.46 4.96
C ASP A 119 12.55 -24.39 5.92
N LEU A 120 11.32 -24.76 5.56
CA LEU A 120 10.53 -25.70 6.35
C LEU A 120 11.15 -27.10 6.35
N LYS A 121 11.71 -27.56 5.22
CA LYS A 121 12.41 -28.84 5.14
C LYS A 121 13.69 -28.84 5.98
N GLU A 122 14.46 -27.76 5.95
CA GLU A 122 15.66 -27.65 6.79
C GLU A 122 15.29 -27.68 8.28
N LYS A 123 14.26 -26.93 8.69
CA LYS A 123 13.72 -26.96 10.05
C LYS A 123 13.17 -28.33 10.44
N GLN A 124 12.62 -29.08 9.49
CA GLN A 124 12.15 -30.45 9.71
C GLN A 124 13.31 -31.41 9.99
N GLN A 125 14.40 -31.33 9.20
CA GLN A 125 15.58 -32.18 9.37
C GLN A 125 16.29 -31.96 10.71
N LYS A 126 16.35 -30.71 11.18
CA LYS A 126 16.94 -30.35 12.49
C LYS A 126 16.01 -30.63 13.68
N GLY A 127 14.73 -30.95 13.42
CA GLY A 127 13.71 -31.10 14.46
C GLY A 127 13.64 -32.51 15.05
N ARG A 128 13.13 -32.63 16.28
CA ARG A 128 12.85 -33.94 16.91
C ARG A 128 11.67 -34.63 16.23
N ALA A 129 11.85 -35.86 15.78
CA ALA A 129 10.79 -36.66 15.16
C ALA A 129 9.61 -36.92 16.12
N GLY A 130 8.41 -37.09 15.57
CA GLY A 130 7.20 -37.47 16.32
C GLY A 130 6.56 -36.36 17.18
N THR A 131 7.02 -35.11 17.09
CA THR A 131 6.41 -33.99 17.83
C THR A 131 5.26 -33.34 17.06
N LYS A 132 4.37 -32.63 17.77
CA LYS A 132 3.31 -31.81 17.13
C LYS A 132 3.89 -30.81 16.12
N ALA A 133 5.02 -30.18 16.44
CA ALA A 133 5.69 -29.23 15.54
C ALA A 133 6.16 -29.89 14.24
N THR A 134 6.59 -31.16 14.29
CA THR A 134 6.98 -31.98 13.13
C THR A 134 5.78 -32.23 12.21
N LEU A 135 4.64 -32.63 12.79
CA LEU A 135 3.39 -32.85 12.05
C LEU A 135 2.85 -31.54 11.43
N ASP A 136 2.93 -30.42 12.15
CA ASP A 136 2.47 -29.12 11.66
C ASP A 136 3.35 -28.61 10.50
N ARG A 137 4.67 -28.84 10.55
CA ARG A 137 5.59 -28.51 9.44
C ARG A 137 5.31 -29.36 8.21
N GLU A 138 5.05 -30.66 8.36
CA GLU A 138 4.69 -31.55 7.24
C GLU A 138 3.42 -31.08 6.53
N LYS A 139 2.37 -30.73 7.29
CA LYS A 139 1.13 -30.16 6.73
C LYS A 139 1.38 -28.86 5.99
N LYS A 140 2.22 -27.96 6.53
CA LYS A 140 2.58 -26.70 5.87
C LYS A 140 3.35 -26.94 4.57
N ILE A 141 4.31 -27.86 4.57
CA ILE A 141 5.08 -28.22 3.37
C ILE A 141 4.14 -28.76 2.28
N ASP A 142 3.24 -29.70 2.64
CA ASP A 142 2.29 -30.28 1.69
C ASP A 142 1.34 -29.22 1.11
N SER A 143 0.74 -28.38 1.95
CA SER A 143 -0.13 -27.28 1.51
C SER A 143 0.57 -26.31 0.55
N LYS A 144 1.80 -25.90 0.88
CA LYS A 144 2.59 -24.97 0.05
C LYS A 144 3.01 -25.59 -1.27
N LYS A 145 3.39 -26.89 -1.29
CA LYS A 145 3.66 -27.62 -2.53
C LYS A 145 2.44 -27.66 -3.43
N LYS A 146 1.27 -28.04 -2.87
CA LYS A 146 0.00 -28.06 -3.60
C LYS A 146 -0.32 -26.69 -4.22
N ARG A 147 -0.15 -25.60 -3.46
CA ARG A 147 -0.35 -24.25 -3.98
C ARG A 147 0.62 -23.92 -5.12
N ARG A 148 1.92 -24.16 -4.92
CA ARG A 148 2.98 -23.90 -5.92
C ARG A 148 2.70 -24.66 -7.22
N ASP A 149 2.36 -25.93 -7.13
CA ASP A 149 2.11 -26.79 -8.30
C ASP A 149 0.82 -26.38 -9.03
N TYR A 150 -0.15 -25.79 -8.32
CA TYR A 150 -1.39 -25.24 -8.89
C TYR A 150 -1.21 -23.87 -9.56
N LEU A 151 -0.10 -23.14 -9.34
CA LEU A 151 0.09 -21.78 -9.86
C LEU A 151 -0.07 -21.67 -11.39
N ASN A 152 0.34 -22.71 -12.12
CA ASN A 152 0.24 -22.72 -13.59
C ASN A 152 -1.23 -22.71 -14.08
N ASN A 153 -2.16 -23.17 -13.25
CA ASN A 153 -3.60 -23.21 -13.56
C ASN A 153 -4.32 -21.89 -13.26
N ILE A 154 -3.66 -20.96 -12.57
CA ILE A 154 -4.23 -19.65 -12.23
C ILE A 154 -4.07 -18.71 -13.42
N LYS A 155 -5.20 -18.20 -13.94
CA LYS A 155 -5.21 -17.21 -15.03
C LYS A 155 -5.07 -15.78 -14.52
N ALA A 156 -5.77 -15.47 -13.44
CA ALA A 156 -5.77 -14.17 -12.78
C ALA A 156 -5.80 -14.39 -11.27
N PHE A 157 -5.12 -13.52 -10.53
CA PHE A 157 -5.19 -13.51 -9.08
C PHE A 157 -6.29 -12.58 -8.60
N THR A 158 -6.85 -12.90 -7.44
CA THR A 158 -7.88 -12.12 -6.78
C THR A 158 -7.44 -11.71 -5.38
N TYR A 159 -8.05 -10.66 -4.86
CA TYR A 159 -7.84 -10.21 -3.50
C TYR A 159 -9.01 -9.34 -3.04
N SER A 160 -9.44 -9.54 -1.81
CA SER A 160 -10.38 -8.69 -1.11
C SER A 160 -9.76 -8.21 0.21
N PRO A 161 -9.63 -6.90 0.43
CA PRO A 161 -9.10 -6.36 1.70
C PRO A 161 -10.02 -6.65 2.89
N ASN A 162 -11.29 -6.97 2.65
CA ASN A 162 -12.30 -7.25 3.68
C ASN A 162 -12.72 -8.73 3.70
N GLY A 163 -12.07 -9.60 2.93
CA GLY A 163 -12.44 -11.01 2.78
C GLY A 163 -11.37 -11.96 3.28
N ASP A 164 -11.76 -13.20 3.54
CA ASP A 164 -10.86 -14.24 4.07
C ASP A 164 -9.86 -14.77 3.02
N ASN A 165 -10.05 -14.44 1.74
CA ASN A 165 -9.15 -14.82 0.63
C ASN A 165 -8.77 -16.31 0.64
N THR A 166 -9.78 -17.18 0.61
CA THR A 166 -9.62 -18.64 0.77
C THR A 166 -9.53 -19.42 -0.54
N SER A 167 -9.75 -18.77 -1.70
CA SER A 167 -9.67 -19.45 -2.99
C SER A 167 -8.22 -19.73 -3.39
N ARG A 168 -8.01 -20.66 -4.33
CA ARG A 168 -6.64 -21.04 -4.75
C ARG A 168 -5.93 -19.94 -5.52
N ASP A 169 -6.69 -19.06 -6.15
CA ASP A 169 -6.24 -17.91 -6.91
C ASP A 169 -6.18 -16.62 -6.09
N SER A 170 -6.65 -16.62 -4.84
CA SER A 170 -6.58 -15.43 -4.00
C SER A 170 -5.22 -15.26 -3.34
N LEU A 171 -4.77 -14.01 -3.25
CA LEU A 171 -3.64 -13.61 -2.43
C LEU A 171 -4.11 -13.34 -1.00
N ASN A 172 -3.26 -13.60 -0.01
CA ASN A 172 -3.53 -13.14 1.36
C ASN A 172 -2.99 -11.71 1.58
N HIS A 173 -3.34 -11.10 2.71
CA HIS A 173 -2.94 -9.73 3.06
C HIS A 173 -1.42 -9.52 3.02
N ALA A 174 -0.64 -10.44 3.57
CA ALA A 174 0.81 -10.33 3.61
C ALA A 174 1.44 -10.44 2.22
N GLU A 175 0.94 -11.36 1.38
CA GLU A 175 1.39 -11.51 -0.01
C GLU A 175 1.18 -10.22 -0.81
N VAL A 176 0.02 -9.57 -0.67
CA VAL A 176 -0.25 -8.31 -1.38
C VAL A 176 0.77 -7.23 -1.00
N ILE A 177 1.12 -7.11 0.28
CA ILE A 177 2.07 -6.09 0.72
C ILE A 177 3.49 -6.42 0.26
N HIS A 178 3.96 -7.66 0.45
CA HIS A 178 5.31 -8.05 0.05
C HIS A 178 5.52 -7.94 -1.46
N ILE A 179 4.53 -8.35 -2.26
CA ILE A 179 4.59 -8.22 -3.72
C ILE A 179 4.63 -6.75 -4.12
N ALA A 180 3.80 -5.91 -3.50
CA ALA A 180 3.80 -4.48 -3.79
C ALA A 180 5.14 -3.81 -3.46
N ALA A 181 5.74 -4.15 -2.32
CA ALA A 181 7.05 -3.65 -1.93
C ALA A 181 8.13 -4.06 -2.94
N GLU A 182 8.24 -5.35 -3.27
CA GLU A 182 9.26 -5.83 -4.24
C GLU A 182 9.00 -5.30 -5.66
N PHE A 183 7.75 -5.06 -6.04
CA PHE A 183 7.44 -4.45 -7.32
C PHE A 183 7.87 -2.99 -7.35
N LEU A 184 7.72 -2.26 -6.25
CA LEU A 184 8.16 -0.87 -6.14
C LEU A 184 9.69 -0.72 -6.19
N ASP A 185 10.46 -1.77 -5.94
CA ASP A 185 11.91 -1.76 -6.20
C ASP A 185 12.26 -1.70 -7.70
N LYS A 186 11.30 -2.03 -8.59
CA LYS A 186 11.51 -2.01 -10.04
C LYS A 186 11.35 -0.58 -10.57
N PRO A 187 12.34 -0.01 -11.30
CA PRO A 187 12.25 1.36 -11.82
C PRO A 187 11.03 1.65 -12.71
N LEU A 188 10.53 0.63 -13.43
CA LEU A 188 9.33 0.78 -14.26
C LEU A 188 8.09 1.01 -13.39
N MET A 189 7.96 0.27 -12.28
CA MET A 189 6.83 0.41 -11.37
C MET A 189 6.85 1.75 -10.65
N GLN A 190 8.03 2.21 -10.22
CA GLN A 190 8.20 3.56 -9.66
C GLN A 190 7.74 4.64 -10.65
N LYS A 191 8.14 4.53 -11.92
CA LYS A 191 7.69 5.45 -12.98
C LYS A 191 6.18 5.40 -13.17
N ILE A 192 5.56 4.22 -13.13
CA ILE A 192 4.11 4.08 -13.24
C ILE A 192 3.40 4.71 -12.06
N LEU A 193 3.89 4.48 -10.84
CA LEU A 193 3.37 5.07 -9.61
C LEU A 193 3.40 6.59 -9.69
N ILE A 194 4.57 7.18 -9.95
CA ILE A 194 4.77 8.64 -10.01
C ILE A 194 3.93 9.27 -11.12
N ARG A 195 3.87 8.62 -12.30
CA ARG A 195 3.06 9.12 -13.42
C ARG A 195 1.57 9.11 -13.11
N LYS A 196 1.07 8.13 -12.35
CA LYS A 196 -0.34 8.02 -11.98
C LYS A 196 -0.69 8.92 -10.78
N TYR A 197 0.23 9.01 -9.83
CA TYR A 197 0.08 9.71 -8.56
C TYR A 197 1.27 10.64 -8.30
N PRO A 198 1.29 11.85 -8.90
CA PRO A 198 2.36 12.81 -8.65
C PRO A 198 2.43 13.28 -7.19
N ILE A 199 1.34 13.14 -6.44
CA ILE A 199 1.27 13.37 -5.00
C ILE A 199 0.73 12.10 -4.34
N LEU A 200 1.51 11.57 -3.39
CA LEU A 200 1.16 10.45 -2.53
C LEU A 200 1.28 10.88 -1.07
N LEU A 201 0.20 10.72 -0.31
CA LEU A 201 0.14 11.06 1.11
C LEU A 201 -0.17 9.79 1.90
N ILE A 202 0.50 9.63 3.05
CA ILE A 202 0.30 8.50 3.96
C ILE A 202 -0.09 9.08 5.31
N ASP A 203 -1.33 8.82 5.72
CA ASP A 203 -1.84 9.16 7.04
C ASP A 203 -1.56 8.02 8.02
N GLU A 204 -1.28 8.36 9.28
CA GLU A 204 -0.89 7.42 10.33
C GLU A 204 0.25 6.47 9.92
N SER A 205 1.33 7.04 9.34
CA SER A 205 2.46 6.27 8.82
C SER A 205 3.14 5.37 9.86
N GLN A 206 3.03 5.70 11.15
CA GLN A 206 3.55 4.86 12.25
C GLN A 206 2.80 3.54 12.42
N ASP A 207 1.55 3.46 11.96
CA ASP A 207 0.70 2.27 12.06
C ASP A 207 0.74 1.42 10.77
N THR A 208 1.56 1.82 9.78
CA THR A 208 1.67 1.13 8.49
C THR A 208 2.83 0.12 8.48
N GLN A 209 2.73 -0.93 7.65
CA GLN A 209 3.78 -1.94 7.53
C GLN A 209 5.09 -1.34 7.01
N ARG A 210 6.18 -1.58 7.76
CA ARG A 210 7.49 -0.98 7.55
C ARG A 210 8.04 -1.21 6.14
N ASP A 211 7.98 -2.45 5.66
CA ASP A 211 8.57 -2.85 4.37
C ASP A 211 8.00 -2.02 3.20
N LEU A 212 6.70 -1.73 3.22
CA LEU A 212 6.06 -0.95 2.17
C LEU A 212 6.26 0.55 2.34
N ILE A 213 6.36 1.03 3.58
CA ILE A 213 6.73 2.43 3.85
C ILE A 213 8.13 2.71 3.34
N GLU A 214 9.10 1.81 3.60
CA GLU A 214 10.46 1.92 3.09
C GLU A 214 10.50 1.90 1.56
N ALA A 215 9.65 1.11 0.89
CA ALA A 215 9.55 1.09 -0.57
C ALA A 215 8.97 2.38 -1.20
N PHE A 216 8.35 3.27 -0.41
CA PHE A 216 7.87 4.58 -0.89
C PHE A 216 8.89 5.72 -0.73
N PHE A 217 9.99 5.50 -0.01
CA PHE A 217 11.05 6.48 0.23
C PHE A 217 12.25 6.26 -0.68
#